data_AF-A0A2V9I282-F1
#
_entry.id   AF-A0A2V9I282-F1
#
_cell.length_a   1.000
_cell.length_b   1.000
_cell.length_c   1.000
_cell.angle_alpha   90.00
_cell.angle_beta   90.00
_cell.angle_gamma   90.00
#
_symmetry.space_group_name_H-M   'P 1'
#
loop_
_entity.id
_entity.type
_entity.pdbx_description
1 polymer ?
#
loop_
_entity_poly.entity_id
_entity_poly.type
_entity_poly.pdbx_seq_one_letter_code
_entity_poly.pdbx_strand_id
1 'polypeptide(L)'
;MYHCPSPRICVSSLLTRFRLPCGGGFLNNLRLGAVCETFQLGLGMHSDRELGVSTAAMLHLAAAMPYMVHAADSHYHDQVDDIITEPFRYHDGCFRLPDGPGLGVTLDEGKVEKYHRYYLEKGSVIEFLDPYRPSWIPNLPIF
;
A
#
# COMPACT_ATOMS: atom_id res chain seq x y z
N MET A 1 17.76 -2.79 -13.56
CA MET A 1 17.00 -3.65 -12.64
C MET A 1 17.21 -3.13 -11.24
N TYR A 2 16.17 -2.62 -10.59
CA TYR A 2 16.23 -2.23 -9.18
C TYR A 2 16.20 -3.51 -8.33
N HIS A 3 17.34 -4.20 -8.20
CA HIS A 3 17.43 -5.36 -7.32
C HIS A 3 17.64 -4.84 -5.89
N CYS A 4 16.57 -4.77 -5.11
CA CYS A 4 16.67 -4.47 -3.69
C CYS A 4 17.15 -5.73 -2.96
N PRO A 5 18.28 -5.70 -2.23
CA PRO A 5 18.73 -6.85 -1.47
C PRO A 5 17.78 -7.10 -0.29
N SER A 6 17.33 -8.35 -0.14
CA SER A 6 16.60 -8.83 1.04
C SER A 6 17.31 -8.41 2.34
N PRO A 7 16.59 -7.94 3.39
CA PRO A 7 15.12 -7.94 3.57
C PRO A 7 14.48 -6.56 3.28
N ARG A 8 14.93 -5.85 2.24
CA ARG A 8 14.41 -4.52 1.88
C ARG A 8 13.54 -4.57 0.62
N ILE A 9 12.47 -3.77 0.60
CA ILE A 9 11.57 -3.62 -0.56
C ILE A 9 11.54 -2.15 -1.00
N CYS A 10 11.88 -1.87 -2.26
CA CYS A 10 11.86 -0.54 -2.84
C CYS A 10 10.43 -0.05 -3.11
N VAL A 11 10.20 1.25 -2.92
CA VAL A 11 8.91 1.92 -3.16
C VAL A 11 9.07 3.11 -4.13
N SER A 12 8.20 3.22 -5.15
CA SER A 12 8.14 4.28 -6.18
C SER A 12 6.75 4.39 -6.81
N SER A 13 6.47 5.48 -7.54
CA SER A 13 5.12 5.96 -7.88
C SER A 13 4.53 5.68 -9.29
N LEU A 14 5.08 4.83 -10.19
CA LEU A 14 4.55 4.70 -11.59
C LEU A 14 4.61 3.32 -12.33
N LEU A 15 3.46 2.94 -12.94
CA LEU A 15 3.09 1.88 -13.94
C LEU A 15 2.91 0.37 -13.58
N THR A 16 1.87 -0.21 -14.21
CA THR A 16 1.13 -1.50 -14.04
C THR A 16 1.10 -2.07 -12.61
N ARG A 17 0.04 -1.71 -11.88
CA ARG A 17 0.03 -1.80 -10.41
C ARG A 17 -1.25 -2.43 -9.91
N PHE A 18 -1.14 -3.46 -9.06
CA PHE A 18 -2.28 -4.11 -8.42
C PHE A 18 -2.29 -3.83 -6.92
N ARG A 19 -3.47 -3.58 -6.36
CA ARG A 19 -3.71 -3.31 -4.93
C ARG A 19 -4.20 -4.59 -4.25
N LEU A 20 -3.59 -4.96 -3.12
CA LEU A 20 -3.90 -6.21 -2.39
C LEU A 20 -5.43 -6.42 -2.15
N PRO A 21 -6.19 -5.43 -1.64
CA PRO A 21 -7.65 -5.50 -1.56
C PRO A 21 -8.38 -5.78 -2.89
N CYS A 22 -8.04 -5.05 -3.96
CA CYS A 22 -8.73 -5.15 -5.25
C CYS A 22 -8.36 -6.42 -6.03
N GLY A 23 -7.16 -6.97 -5.78
CA GLY A 23 -6.69 -8.23 -6.34
C GLY A 23 -7.23 -9.47 -5.64
N GLY A 24 -8.10 -9.32 -4.62
CA GLY A 24 -8.73 -10.44 -3.93
C GLY A 24 -7.85 -11.10 -2.86
N GLY A 25 -6.94 -10.35 -2.21
CA GLY A 25 -6.09 -10.84 -1.13
C GLY A 25 -4.83 -11.59 -1.59
N PHE A 26 -4.05 -12.12 -0.64
CA PHE A 26 -2.72 -12.67 -0.90
C PHE A 26 -2.68 -13.74 -2.01
N LEU A 27 -3.50 -14.79 -1.87
CA LEU A 27 -3.46 -15.93 -2.79
C LEU A 27 -3.83 -15.56 -4.22
N ASN A 28 -4.81 -14.68 -4.40
CA ASN A 28 -5.23 -14.26 -5.73
C ASN A 28 -4.19 -13.34 -6.39
N ASN A 29 -3.51 -12.49 -5.62
CA ASN A 29 -2.39 -11.71 -6.13
C ASN A 29 -1.19 -12.60 -6.52
N LEU A 30 -0.88 -13.66 -5.75
CA LEU A 30 0.14 -14.64 -6.13
C LEU A 30 -0.23 -15.39 -7.43
N ARG A 31 -1.50 -15.76 -7.59
CA ARG A 31 -2.00 -16.38 -8.83
C ARG A 31 -1.87 -15.46 -10.04
N LEU A 32 -2.25 -14.19 -9.87
CA LEU A 32 -2.05 -13.17 -10.90
C LEU A 32 -0.57 -13.04 -11.23
N GLY A 33 0.28 -13.05 -10.20
CA GLY A 33 1.72 -13.09 -10.31
C GLY A 33 2.24 -14.18 -11.24
N ALA A 34 1.79 -15.42 -11.02
CA ALA A 34 2.14 -16.57 -11.86
C ALA A 34 1.65 -16.43 -13.31
N VAL A 35 0.47 -15.84 -13.52
CA VAL A 35 -0.03 -15.53 -14.87
C VAL A 35 0.88 -14.51 -15.55
N CYS A 36 1.20 -13.41 -14.89
CA CYS A 36 2.08 -12.37 -15.46
C CYS A 36 3.48 -12.91 -15.75
N GLU A 37 4.04 -13.75 -14.87
CA GLU A 37 5.31 -14.44 -15.12
C GLU A 37 5.25 -15.29 -16.38
N THR A 38 4.17 -16.06 -16.58
CA THR A 38 3.95 -16.90 -17.78
C THR A 38 3.96 -16.06 -19.06
N PHE A 39 3.40 -14.86 -19.03
CA PHE A 39 3.35 -13.94 -20.17
C PHE A 39 4.52 -12.94 -20.21
N GLN A 40 5.52 -13.09 -19.33
CA GLN A 40 6.68 -12.20 -19.22
C GLN A 40 6.28 -10.72 -19.03
N LEU A 41 5.19 -10.48 -18.31
CA LEU A 41 4.70 -9.15 -17.98
C LEU A 41 5.30 -8.70 -16.64
N GLY A 42 5.92 -7.53 -16.64
CA GLY A 42 6.42 -6.90 -15.43
C GLY A 42 5.27 -6.51 -14.49
N LEU A 43 5.49 -6.72 -13.19
CA LEU A 43 4.52 -6.42 -12.15
C LEU A 43 4.98 -5.29 -11.23
N GLY A 44 4.04 -4.45 -10.84
CA GLY A 44 4.16 -3.46 -9.78
C GLY A 44 3.02 -3.58 -8.78
N MET A 45 3.15 -2.89 -7.66
CA MET A 45 2.17 -2.90 -6.58
C MET A 45 1.59 -1.50 -6.38
N HIS A 46 0.27 -1.41 -6.28
CA HIS A 46 -0.46 -0.16 -6.07
C HIS A 46 -0.87 0.00 -4.61
N SER A 47 -0.90 1.25 -4.17
CA SER A 47 -1.16 1.68 -2.81
C SER A 47 -2.11 2.86 -2.86
N ASP A 48 -3.01 2.98 -1.89
CA ASP A 48 -3.93 4.10 -1.76
C ASP A 48 -4.21 4.32 -0.28
N ARG A 49 -3.48 5.30 0.27
CA ARG A 49 -3.48 5.74 1.67
C ARG A 49 -3.58 4.61 2.69
N GLU A 50 -2.70 3.62 2.55
CA GLU A 50 -2.60 2.46 3.43
C GLU A 50 -1.97 2.77 4.79
N LEU A 51 -2.57 2.27 5.87
CA LEU A 51 -1.95 2.27 7.21
C LEU A 51 -1.00 1.07 7.36
N GLY A 52 -0.27 1.03 8.48
CA GLY A 52 0.81 0.08 8.72
C GLY A 52 0.43 -1.40 8.58
N VAL A 53 -0.81 -1.78 8.89
CA VAL A 53 -1.29 -3.16 8.69
C VAL A 53 -1.26 -3.55 7.21
N SER A 54 -1.76 -2.68 6.33
CA SER A 54 -1.80 -2.94 4.90
C SER A 54 -0.39 -2.80 4.29
N THR A 55 0.43 -1.87 4.78
CA THR A 55 1.85 -1.77 4.40
C THR A 55 2.60 -3.07 4.72
N ALA A 56 2.43 -3.62 5.93
CA ALA A 56 3.05 -4.89 6.31
C ALA A 56 2.61 -6.03 5.39
N ALA A 57 1.31 -6.12 5.09
CA ALA A 57 0.77 -7.11 4.17
C ALA A 57 1.34 -6.97 2.75
N MET A 58 1.47 -5.75 2.25
CA MET A 58 2.10 -5.45 0.97
C MET A 58 3.58 -5.87 0.94
N LEU A 59 4.33 -5.60 2.01
CA LEU A 59 5.74 -5.99 2.11
C LEU A 59 5.91 -7.52 2.08
N HIS A 60 5.08 -8.25 2.81
CA HIS A 60 5.10 -9.72 2.77
C HIS A 60 4.75 -10.26 1.38
N LEU A 61 3.73 -9.69 0.72
CA LEU A 61 3.38 -10.09 -0.63
C LEU A 61 4.51 -9.77 -1.63
N ALA A 62 5.12 -8.59 -1.53
CA ALA A 62 6.25 -8.19 -2.35
C ALA A 62 7.46 -9.11 -2.16
N ALA A 63 7.79 -9.46 -0.92
CA ALA A 63 8.87 -10.40 -0.60
C ALA A 63 8.62 -11.81 -1.17
N ALA A 64 7.35 -12.22 -1.27
CA ALA A 64 6.94 -13.50 -1.85
C ALA A 64 6.88 -13.51 -3.40
N MET A 65 6.98 -12.35 -4.06
CA MET A 65 6.87 -12.20 -5.52
C MET A 65 8.19 -11.71 -6.14
N PRO A 66 9.14 -12.60 -6.46
CA PRO A 66 10.46 -12.21 -6.97
C PRO A 66 10.43 -11.54 -8.35
N TYR A 67 9.35 -11.71 -9.12
CA TYR A 67 9.12 -11.06 -10.41
C TYR A 67 8.49 -9.65 -10.30
N MET A 68 8.32 -9.12 -9.08
CA MET A 68 7.96 -7.72 -8.89
C MET A 68 9.17 -6.82 -9.21
N VAL A 69 9.32 -6.49 -10.50
CA VAL A 69 10.48 -5.77 -11.02
C VAL A 69 10.40 -4.25 -10.83
N HIS A 70 9.23 -3.73 -10.48
CA HIS A 70 9.00 -2.32 -10.20
C HIS A 70 8.88 -2.07 -8.69
N ALA A 71 9.36 -0.90 -8.25
CA ALA A 71 9.18 -0.47 -6.88
C ALA A 71 7.71 -0.16 -6.59
N ALA A 72 7.23 -0.63 -5.43
CA ALA A 72 5.82 -0.55 -5.01
C ALA A 72 5.38 0.89 -4.75
N ASP A 73 4.14 1.25 -5.05
CA ASP A 73 3.63 2.55 -4.58
C ASP A 73 3.59 2.55 -3.06
N SER A 74 3.78 3.72 -2.45
CA SER A 74 3.39 3.91 -1.06
C SER A 74 3.07 5.37 -0.76
N HIS A 75 1.95 5.59 -0.08
CA HIS A 75 1.56 6.89 0.49
C HIS A 75 1.97 7.04 1.95
N TYR A 76 2.75 6.11 2.48
CA TYR A 76 3.07 6.06 3.90
C TYR A 76 3.89 7.29 4.37
N HIS A 77 4.63 7.93 3.48
CA HIS A 77 5.37 9.18 3.76
C HIS A 77 4.46 10.41 3.94
N ASP A 78 3.25 10.39 3.39
CA ASP A 78 2.28 11.48 3.51
C ASP A 78 1.46 11.38 4.81
N GLN A 79 1.62 10.28 5.56
CA GLN A 79 0.84 10.03 6.76
C GLN A 79 1.48 10.65 8.00
N VAL A 80 0.62 11.28 8.80
CA VAL A 80 1.04 11.98 10.03
C VAL A 80 1.07 11.04 11.24
N ASP A 81 0.27 9.98 11.24
CA ASP A 81 0.17 9.02 12.33
C ASP A 81 -0.27 7.65 11.80
N ASP A 82 -0.07 6.60 12.60
CA ASP A 82 -0.41 5.21 12.26
C ASP A 82 -1.01 4.48 13.48
N ILE A 83 -1.81 3.44 13.21
CA ILE A 83 -2.50 2.60 14.20
C ILE A 83 -1.63 1.43 14.71
N ILE A 84 -0.42 1.27 14.20
CA ILE A 84 0.55 0.29 14.74
C ILE A 84 1.47 0.95 15.76
N THR A 85 1.95 0.15 16.70
CA THR A 85 2.84 0.57 17.79
C THR A 85 4.20 1.06 17.28
N GLU A 86 4.74 0.44 16.23
CA GLU A 86 6.02 0.78 15.60
C GLU A 86 5.82 1.12 14.12
N PRO A 87 5.65 2.40 13.76
CA PRO A 87 5.48 2.83 12.37
C PRO A 87 6.71 2.50 11.50
N PHE A 88 6.46 2.17 10.22
CA PHE A 88 7.52 1.91 9.26
C PHE A 88 8.37 3.15 9.00
N ARG A 89 9.67 2.94 8.74
CA ARG A 89 10.61 4.00 8.42
C ARG A 89 11.27 3.73 7.07
N TYR A 90 11.32 4.77 6.25
CA TYR A 90 12.06 4.74 5.01
C TYR A 90 13.56 4.73 5.28
N HIS A 91 14.26 3.81 4.65
CA HIS A 91 15.71 3.78 4.58
C HIS A 91 16.10 3.58 3.12
N ASP A 92 16.70 4.59 2.51
CA ASP A 92 17.14 4.59 1.09
C ASP A 92 16.02 4.18 0.11
N GLY A 93 14.82 4.74 0.28
CA GLY A 93 13.67 4.45 -0.58
C GLY A 93 13.09 3.04 -0.37
N CYS A 94 13.44 2.37 0.72
CA CYS A 94 12.99 1.03 1.03
C CYS A 94 12.39 0.92 2.43
N PHE A 95 11.50 -0.04 2.59
CA PHE A 95 11.08 -0.53 3.90
C PHE A 95 11.80 -1.83 4.24
N ARG A 96 12.04 -2.03 5.55
CA ARG A 96 12.47 -3.32 6.08
C ARG A 96 11.24 -4.22 6.26
N LEU A 97 11.34 -5.45 5.78
CA LEU A 97 10.34 -6.47 6.06
C LEU A 97 10.30 -6.79 7.57
N PRO A 98 9.12 -6.82 8.22
CA PRO A 98 9.01 -7.25 9.60
C PRO A 98 9.42 -8.71 9.78
N ASP A 99 10.26 -8.99 10.79
CA ASP A 99 10.80 -10.33 11.07
C ASP A 99 9.92 -11.14 12.06
N GLY A 100 8.86 -10.53 12.61
CA GLY A 100 7.95 -11.15 13.56
C GLY A 100 6.93 -12.11 12.92
N PRO A 101 6.24 -12.94 13.72
CA PRO A 101 5.24 -13.87 13.21
C PRO A 101 4.03 -13.16 12.59
N GLY A 102 3.39 -13.80 11.61
CA GLY A 102 2.25 -13.22 10.89
C GLY A 102 2.67 -12.00 10.08
N LEU A 103 1.96 -10.89 10.26
CA LEU A 103 2.34 -9.61 9.61
C LEU A 103 3.54 -8.95 10.28
N GLY A 104 3.91 -9.36 11.49
CA GLY A 104 5.02 -8.77 12.25
C GLY A 104 4.75 -7.34 12.74
N VAL A 105 3.48 -6.95 12.87
CA VAL A 105 3.06 -5.64 13.43
C VAL A 105 2.09 -5.84 14.59
N THR A 106 2.06 -4.89 15.52
CA THR A 106 1.15 -4.89 16.67
C THR A 106 0.32 -3.62 16.66
N LEU A 107 -0.99 -3.77 16.83
CA LEU A 107 -1.94 -2.65 16.88
C LEU A 107 -1.81 -1.87 18.18
N ASP A 108 -1.93 -0.55 18.08
CA ASP A 108 -2.18 0.34 19.20
C ASP A 108 -3.69 0.53 19.32
N GLU A 109 -4.31 -0.24 20.22
CA GLU A 109 -5.76 -0.23 20.44
C GLU A 109 -6.29 1.17 20.82
N GLY A 110 -5.48 1.98 21.51
CA GLY A 110 -5.84 3.36 21.85
C GLY A 110 -5.94 4.25 20.63
N LYS A 111 -5.01 4.10 19.67
CA LYS A 111 -5.09 4.81 18.39
C LYS A 111 -6.20 4.28 17.49
N VAL A 112 -6.41 2.97 17.46
CA VAL A 112 -7.53 2.37 16.71
C VAL A 112 -8.85 2.99 17.17
N GLU A 113 -9.11 3.04 18.48
CA GLU A 113 -10.31 3.66 19.05
C GLU A 113 -10.39 5.16 18.75
N LYS A 114 -9.27 5.90 18.87
CA LYS A 114 -9.19 7.34 18.52
C LYS A 114 -9.62 7.58 17.08
N TYR A 115 -9.07 6.83 16.12
CA TYR A 115 -9.37 7.00 14.69
C TYR A 115 -10.74 6.46 14.31
N HIS A 116 -11.22 5.43 15.00
CA HIS A 116 -12.59 4.97 14.88
C HIS A 116 -13.59 6.07 15.26
N ARG A 117 -13.39 6.73 16.42
CA ARG A 117 -14.22 7.86 16.84
C ARG A 117 -14.14 9.04 15.88
N TYR A 118 -12.94 9.38 15.41
CA TYR A 118 -12.76 10.42 14.41
C TYR A 118 -13.54 10.13 13.12
N TYR A 119 -13.54 8.87 12.67
CA TYR A 119 -14.34 8.44 11.53
C TYR A 119 -15.85 8.58 11.79
N LEU A 120 -16.34 8.24 12.97
CA LEU A 120 -17.75 8.43 13.33
C LEU A 120 -18.16 9.91 13.35
N GLU A 121 -17.27 10.80 13.77
CA GLU A 121 -17.53 12.25 13.84
C GLU A 121 -17.45 12.95 12.47
N LYS A 122 -16.52 12.54 11.60
CA LYS A 122 -16.22 13.22 10.33
C LYS A 122 -16.73 12.50 9.08
N GLY A 123 -17.04 11.21 9.19
CA GLY A 123 -17.41 10.37 8.05
C GLY A 123 -16.26 10.06 7.10
N SER A 124 -16.58 9.46 5.96
CA SER A 124 -15.62 9.21 4.89
C SER A 124 -15.34 10.49 4.09
N VAL A 125 -14.11 10.60 3.60
CA VAL A 125 -13.71 11.69 2.70
C VAL A 125 -13.80 11.17 1.26
N ILE A 126 -14.46 11.94 0.40
CA ILE A 126 -14.42 11.73 -1.05
C ILE A 126 -13.31 12.63 -1.59
N GLU A 127 -12.21 12.03 -2.05
CA GLU A 127 -11.05 12.76 -2.57
C GLU A 127 -11.31 13.56 -3.85
N PHE A 128 -12.38 13.22 -4.56
CA PHE A 128 -12.84 13.94 -5.75
C PHE A 128 -13.77 15.11 -5.42
N LEU A 129 -14.16 15.29 -4.15
CA LEU A 129 -15.03 16.39 -3.75
C LEU A 129 -14.20 17.65 -3.51
N ASP A 130 -14.54 18.72 -4.22
CA ASP A 130 -13.97 20.06 -3.99
C ASP A 130 -14.94 20.89 -3.13
N PRO A 131 -14.60 21.24 -1.87
CA PRO A 131 -15.45 22.06 -1.01
C PRO A 131 -15.74 23.45 -1.59
N TYR A 132 -14.84 23.97 -2.42
CA TYR A 132 -15.01 25.27 -3.08
C TYR A 132 -15.85 25.17 -4.35
N ARG A 133 -16.05 23.95 -4.88
CA ARG A 133 -16.87 23.69 -6.08
C ARG A 133 -17.78 22.48 -5.86
N PRO A 134 -18.85 22.60 -5.05
CA PRO A 134 -19.66 21.45 -4.60
C PRO A 134 -20.42 20.73 -5.73
N SER A 135 -20.73 21.43 -6.82
CA SER A 135 -21.43 20.87 -7.99
C SER A 135 -20.48 20.38 -9.09
N TRP A 136 -19.17 20.52 -8.89
CA TRP A 136 -18.19 20.13 -9.89
C TRP A 136 -17.89 18.64 -9.78
N ILE A 137 -17.93 17.95 -10.92
CA ILE A 137 -17.63 16.54 -11.03
C ILE A 137 -16.43 16.43 -11.98
N PRO A 138 -15.34 15.71 -11.59
CA PRO A 138 -14.23 15.50 -12.50
C PRO A 138 -14.69 14.66 -13.70
N ASN A 139 -14.64 15.24 -14.89
CA ASN A 139 -14.80 14.52 -16.14
C ASN A 139 -13.42 14.07 -16.63
N LEU A 140 -13.29 12.78 -16.94
CA LEU A 140 -12.07 12.18 -17.50
C LEU A 140 -12.36 11.71 -18.94
N PRO A 141 -11.43 11.93 -19.90
CA PRO A 141 -10.16 12.63 -19.74
C PRO A 141 -10.34 14.15 -19.71
N ILE A 142 -9.43 14.84 -19.01
CA ILE A 142 -9.45 16.30 -18.84
C ILE A 142 -8.82 17.02 -20.06
N PHE A 143 -8.17 16.25 -20.93
CA PHE A 143 -7.47 16.65 -22.15
C PHE A 143 -7.51 15.52 -23.18
#